data_AF-A0A917Y0P8-F1
#
_entry.id   AF-A0A917Y0P8-F1
#
_cell.length_a   1.000
_cell.length_b   1.000
_cell.length_c   1.000
_cell.angle_alpha   90.00
_cell.angle_beta   90.00
_cell.angle_gamma   90.00
#
_symmetry.space_group_name_H-M   'P 1'
#
loop_
_entity.id
_entity.type
_entity.pdbx_description
1 polymer ?
#
loop_
_entity_poly.entity_id
_entity_poly.type
_entity_poly.pdbx_seq_one_letter_code
_entity_poly.pdbx_strand_id
1 'polypeptide(L)'
;MEDKKQIKNRLNKELENIRFTKQTDVLKKVYRPTWKDKLHQLWNKEISIPILPVSSAVVILLFGYGFFTISEFNNQDEYPYETIEIGGNTYWKAEVERRLVNEE
;
A
#
# COMPACT_ATOMS: atom_id res chain seq x y z
N MET A 1 -10.99 -23.14 -44.48
CA MET A 1 -10.10 -22.22 -43.73
C MET A 1 -9.33 -21.29 -44.67
N GLU A 2 -9.00 -21.74 -45.88
CA GLU A 2 -8.41 -20.97 -46.99
C GLU A 2 -9.12 -19.63 -47.27
N ASP A 3 -10.45 -19.64 -47.34
CA ASP A 3 -11.25 -18.49 -47.82
C ASP A 3 -11.14 -17.26 -46.90
N LYS A 4 -11.14 -17.48 -45.58
CA LYS A 4 -10.97 -16.39 -44.59
C LYS A 4 -9.62 -15.71 -44.72
N LYS A 5 -8.58 -16.47 -45.08
CA LYS A 5 -7.21 -15.96 -45.22
C LYS A 5 -7.06 -15.13 -46.50
N GLN A 6 -7.69 -15.57 -47.59
CA GLN A 6 -7.71 -14.84 -48.86
C GLN A 6 -8.49 -13.51 -48.74
N ILE A 7 -9.65 -13.55 -48.10
CA ILE A 7 -10.46 -12.34 -47.84
C ILE A 7 -9.68 -11.34 -46.98
N LYS A 8 -9.01 -11.80 -45.91
CA LYS A 8 -8.20 -10.94 -45.04
C LYS A 8 -7.04 -10.28 -45.78
N ASN A 9 -6.33 -11.03 -46.64
CA ASN A 9 -5.21 -10.48 -47.42
C ASN A 9 -5.68 -9.42 -48.43
N ARG A 10 -6.81 -9.66 -49.10
CA ARG A 10 -7.38 -8.69 -50.03
C ARG A 10 -7.81 -7.40 -49.31
N LEU A 11 -8.48 -7.54 -48.18
CA LEU A 11 -8.90 -6.40 -47.36
C LEU A 11 -7.69 -5.61 -46.83
N ASN A 12 -6.63 -6.29 -46.39
CA ASN A 12 -5.41 -5.63 -45.95
C ASN A 12 -4.75 -4.82 -47.07
N LYS A 13 -4.74 -5.33 -48.30
CA LYS A 13 -4.19 -4.63 -49.48
C LYS A 13 -5.04 -3.42 -49.87
N GLU A 14 -6.36 -3.54 -49.74
CA GLU A 14 -7.30 -2.42 -49.98
C GLU A 14 -7.19 -1.33 -48.89
N LEU A 15 -6.89 -1.73 -47.65
CA LEU A 15 -6.73 -0.83 -46.50
C LEU A 15 -5.29 -0.30 -46.31
N GLU A 16 -4.30 -0.81 -47.04
CA GLU A 16 -2.89 -0.43 -46.92
C GLU A 16 -2.66 1.08 -47.12
N ASN A 17 -3.43 1.68 -48.03
CA ASN A 17 -3.41 3.11 -48.31
C ASN A 17 -4.27 3.95 -47.34
N ILE A 18 -5.10 3.31 -46.51
CA ILE A 18 -5.98 3.98 -45.54
C ILE A 18 -5.32 3.91 -44.17
N ARG A 19 -4.52 4.93 -43.85
CA ARG A 19 -3.92 5.08 -42.53
C ARG A 19 -4.95 5.66 -41.55
N PHE A 20 -5.49 4.82 -40.67
CA PHE A 20 -6.37 5.27 -39.59
C PHE A 20 -5.58 6.14 -38.60
N THR A 21 -5.70 7.46 -38.71
CA THR A 21 -4.97 8.41 -37.84
C THR A 21 -5.70 8.77 -36.56
N LYS A 22 -7.03 8.58 -36.52
CA LYS A 22 -7.90 8.98 -35.39
C LYS A 22 -8.41 7.81 -34.54
N GLN A 23 -7.75 6.66 -34.59
CA GLN A 23 -8.17 5.47 -33.85
C GLN A 23 -8.34 5.75 -32.35
N THR A 24 -7.38 6.44 -31.75
CA THR A 24 -7.39 6.84 -30.34
C THR A 24 -8.54 7.80 -30.00
N ASP A 25 -8.84 8.74 -30.88
CA ASP A 25 -9.93 9.72 -30.67
C ASP A 25 -11.30 9.06 -30.78
N VAL A 26 -11.48 8.13 -31.71
CA VAL A 26 -12.70 7.33 -31.84
C VAL A 26 -12.88 6.45 -30.61
N LEU A 27 -11.82 5.77 -30.15
CA LEU A 27 -11.88 4.93 -28.95
C LEU A 27 -12.26 5.74 -27.70
N LYS A 28 -11.69 6.95 -27.51
CA LYS A 28 -12.06 7.83 -26.40
C LYS A 28 -13.51 8.34 -26.47
N LYS A 29 -14.05 8.49 -27.69
CA LYS A 29 -15.43 8.95 -27.91
C LYS A 29 -16.45 7.82 -27.69
N VAL A 30 -16.13 6.60 -28.10
CA VAL A 30 -17.01 5.42 -28.01
C VAL A 30 -16.95 4.77 -26.62
N TYR A 31 -15.77 4.78 -25.98
CA TYR A 31 -15.57 4.17 -24.68
C TYR A 31 -15.01 5.19 -23.68
N ARG A 32 -15.82 5.54 -22.68
CA ARG A 32 -15.37 6.27 -21.51
C ARG A 32 -15.03 5.24 -20.43
N PRO A 33 -13.74 4.98 -20.14
CA PRO A 33 -13.37 4.04 -19.10
C PRO A 33 -13.89 4.56 -17.75
N THR A 34 -14.74 3.77 -17.10
CA THR A 34 -15.23 4.07 -15.75
C THR A 34 -14.11 3.83 -14.74
N TRP A 35 -14.19 4.45 -13.57
CA TRP A 35 -13.21 4.21 -12.49
C TRP A 35 -13.10 2.72 -12.13
N LYS A 36 -14.23 1.99 -12.18
CA LYS A 36 -14.29 0.54 -12.03
C LYS A 36 -13.53 -0.20 -13.14
N ASP A 37 -13.66 0.25 -14.39
CA ASP A 37 -12.94 -0.33 -15.54
C ASP A 37 -11.43 -0.09 -15.45
N LYS A 38 -11.01 1.05 -14.90
CA LYS A 38 -9.60 1.32 -14.62
C LYS A 38 -9.06 0.38 -13.55
N LEU A 39 -9.82 0.12 -12.49
CA LEU A 39 -9.44 -0.82 -11.45
C LEU A 39 -9.39 -2.26 -11.97
N HIS A 40 -10.35 -2.63 -12.83
CA HIS A 40 -10.32 -3.91 -13.52
C HIS A 40 -9.13 -4.01 -14.48
N GLN A 41 -8.78 -2.94 -15.19
CA GLN A 41 -7.55 -2.89 -16.00
C GLN A 41 -6.29 -3.03 -15.14
N LEU A 42 -6.30 -2.53 -13.91
CA LEU A 42 -5.19 -2.73 -12.98
C LEU A 42 -5.07 -4.21 -12.56
N TRP A 43 -6.19 -4.92 -12.44
CA TRP A 43 -6.21 -6.35 -12.15
C TRP A 43 -5.91 -7.24 -13.36
N ASN A 44 -6.30 -6.83 -14.57
CA ASN A 44 -6.26 -7.67 -15.77
C ASN A 44 -5.04 -7.41 -16.67
N LYS A 45 -4.32 -6.29 -16.53
CA LYS A 45 -3.01 -6.14 -17.17
C LYS A 45 -1.96 -6.82 -16.30
N GLU A 46 -1.00 -7.47 -16.96
CA GLU A 46 0.32 -7.80 -16.42
C GLU A 46 1.01 -6.52 -15.93
N ILE A 47 0.57 -5.97 -14.80
CA ILE A 47 1.25 -4.84 -14.19
C ILE A 47 2.54 -5.40 -13.63
N SER A 48 3.65 -5.11 -14.31
CA SER A 48 4.96 -5.18 -13.68
C SER A 48 4.99 -4.06 -12.63
N ILE A 49 4.39 -4.32 -11.47
CA ILE A 49 4.50 -3.42 -10.34
C ILE A 49 5.99 -3.44 -9.99
N PRO A 50 6.71 -2.31 -10.10
CA PRO A 50 8.09 -2.29 -9.67
C PRO A 50 8.10 -2.63 -8.18
N ILE A 51 8.62 -3.80 -7.83
CA ILE A 51 8.53 -4.37 -6.48
C ILE A 51 9.28 -3.50 -5.47
N LEU A 52 10.38 -2.89 -5.89
CA LEU A 52 11.23 -2.03 -5.05
C LEU A 52 10.47 -0.84 -4.44
N PRO A 53 9.85 0.07 -5.22
CA PRO A 53 9.13 1.21 -4.64
C PRO A 53 7.86 0.82 -3.88
N VAL A 54 7.20 -0.29 -4.25
CA VAL A 54 5.96 -0.70 -3.55
C VAL A 54 6.27 -1.37 -2.22
N SER A 55 7.27 -2.25 -2.19
CA SER A 55 7.70 -2.88 -0.94
C SER A 55 8.25 -1.86 0.05
N SER A 56 9.04 -0.88 -0.40
CA SER A 56 9.55 0.17 0.48
C SER A 56 8.41 1.03 1.05
N ALA A 57 7.41 1.39 0.25
CA ALA A 57 6.24 2.12 0.73
C ALA A 57 5.45 1.32 1.79
N VAL A 58 5.25 0.02 1.59
CA VAL A 58 4.56 -0.85 2.56
C VAL A 58 5.35 -0.96 3.87
N VAL A 59 6.67 -1.16 3.78
CA VAL A 59 7.54 -1.22 4.96
C VAL A 59 7.48 0.09 5.74
N ILE A 60 7.63 1.24 5.06
CA ILE A 60 7.56 2.56 5.72
C ILE A 60 6.20 2.76 6.40
N LEU A 61 5.10 2.32 5.78
CA LEU A 61 3.77 2.45 6.35
C LEU A 61 3.61 1.57 7.61
N LEU A 62 4.05 0.31 7.56
CA LEU A 62 4.00 -0.59 8.71
C LEU A 62 4.88 -0.11 9.87
N PHE A 63 6.10 0.32 9.59
CA PHE A 63 7.00 0.85 10.61
C PHE A 63 6.51 2.19 11.16
N GLY A 64 6.00 3.09 10.31
CA GLY A 64 5.43 4.35 10.74
C GLY A 64 4.22 4.15 11.65
N TYR A 65 3.33 3.21 11.29
CA TYR A 65 2.18 2.85 12.13
C TYR A 65 2.61 2.21 13.45
N GLY A 66 3.55 1.25 13.41
CA GLY A 66 4.06 0.60 14.63
C GLY A 66 4.81 1.58 15.56
N PHE A 67 5.55 2.54 15.00
CA PHE A 67 6.20 3.57 15.81
C PHE A 67 5.17 4.50 16.45
N PHE A 68 4.13 4.89 15.73
CA PHE A 68 3.04 5.70 16.26
C PHE A 68 2.35 5.01 17.45
N THR A 69 2.01 3.73 17.33
CA THR A 69 1.34 2.98 18.42
C THR A 69 2.24 2.75 19.64
N ILE A 70 3.53 2.44 19.43
CA ILE A 70 4.49 2.29 20.55
C ILE A 70 4.76 3.63 21.23
N SER A 71 4.82 4.73 20.46
CA SER A 71 4.99 6.06 21.02
C SER A 71 3.80 6.46 21.90
N GLU A 72 2.56 6.14 21.53
CA GLU A 72 1.41 6.39 22.41
C GLU A 72 1.51 5.60 23.72
N PHE A 73 1.98 4.34 23.67
CA PHE A 73 2.14 3.51 24.87
C PHE A 73 3.22 4.03 25.84
N ASN A 74 4.36 4.48 25.32
CA ASN A 74 5.46 4.98 26.16
C ASN A 74 5.18 6.33 26.85
N ASN A 75 4.20 7.10 26.38
CA ASN A 75 3.82 8.37 27.01
C ASN A 75 2.87 8.20 28.21
N GLN A 76 2.43 6.97 28.51
CA GLN A 76 1.41 6.74 29.54
C GLN A 76 1.97 6.44 30.94
N ASP A 77 3.27 6.16 31.05
CA ASP A 77 3.93 5.80 32.32
C ASP A 77 5.18 6.66 32.56
N GLU A 78 4.98 7.97 32.77
CA GLU A 78 6.01 8.84 33.35
C GLU A 78 6.10 8.57 34.87
N TYR A 79 6.56 7.39 35.25
CA TYR A 79 6.96 7.16 36.63
C TYR A 79 8.31 7.84 36.86
N PRO A 80 8.46 8.66 37.91
CA PRO A 80 9.75 9.25 38.24
C PRO A 80 10.74 8.11 38.46
N TYR A 81 11.85 8.14 37.72
CA TYR A 81 12.96 7.18 37.79
C TYR A 81 13.78 7.32 39.09
N GLU A 82 13.10 7.63 40.20
CA GLU A 82 13.68 7.74 41.52
C GLU A 82 13.81 6.34 42.13
N THR A 83 15.03 6.04 42.54
CA THR A 83 15.36 4.77 43.18
C THR A 83 15.62 5.03 44.66
N ILE A 84 15.06 4.18 45.52
CA ILE A 84 15.23 4.23 46.97
C ILE A 84 15.92 2.97 47.46
N GLU A 85 16.75 3.11 48.50
CA GLU A 85 17.45 1.98 49.12
C GLU A 85 16.74 1.59 50.42
N ILE A 86 16.28 0.34 50.50
CA ILE A 86 15.59 -0.21 51.67
C ILE A 86 16.31 -1.50 52.06
N GLY A 87 16.88 -1.53 53.28
CA GLY A 87 17.53 -2.73 53.81
C GLY A 87 18.74 -3.21 52.98
N GLY A 88 19.46 -2.29 52.34
CA GLY A 88 20.62 -2.60 51.50
C GLY A 88 20.29 -3.13 50.11
N ASN A 89 19.01 -3.08 49.69
CA ASN A 89 18.59 -3.37 48.32
C ASN A 89 17.91 -2.16 47.68
N THR A 90 18.07 -2.05 46.37
CA THR A 90 17.74 -0.86 45.59
C THR A 90 16.44 -1.10 44.82
N TYR A 91 15.41 -0.32 45.13
CA TYR A 91 14.06 -0.49 44.58
C TYR A 91 13.57 0.78 43.88
N TRP A 92 12.72 0.62 42.87
CA TRP A 92 12.01 1.72 42.23
C TRP A 92 10.96 2.28 43.18
N LYS A 93 11.01 3.59 43.45
CA LYS A 93 10.11 4.26 44.39
C LYS A 93 8.63 4.07 44.03
N ALA A 94 8.29 4.21 42.75
CA ALA A 94 6.93 4.03 42.25
C ALA A 94 6.36 2.62 42.51
N GLU A 95 7.19 1.58 42.43
CA GLU A 95 6.76 0.20 42.66
C GLU A 95 6.54 -0.07 44.16
N VAL A 96 7.36 0.52 45.03
CA VAL A 96 7.18 0.42 46.49
C VAL A 96 5.91 1.14 46.92
N GLU A 97 5.70 2.37 46.46
CA GLU A 97 4.49 3.15 46.77
C GLU A 97 3.22 2.44 46.29
N ARG A 98 3.22 1.86 45.08
CA ARG A 98 2.09 1.09 44.55
C ARG A 98 1.73 -0.10 45.44
N ARG A 99 2.73 -0.82 45.97
CA ARG A 99 2.49 -1.99 46.83
C ARG A 99 1.93 -1.59 48.18
N LEU A 100 2.43 -0.52 48.77
CA LEU A 100 1.92 0.00 50.04
C LEU A 100 0.47 0.47 49.93
N VAL A 101 0.10 1.14 48.83
CA VAL A 101 -1.28 1.60 48.60
C VAL A 101 -2.27 0.45 48.37
N ASN A 102 -1.80 -0.68 47.82
CA ASN A 102 -2.65 -1.86 47.58
C ASN A 102 -2.75 -2.80 48.80
N GLU A 103 -1.96 -2.58 49.86
CA GLU A 103 -1.96 -3.38 51.09
C GLU A 103 -2.79 -2.76 52.24
N GLU A 104 -3.41 -1.58 52.02
CA GLU A 104 -4.45 -0.97 52.88
C GLU A 104 -5.87 -1.39 52.45
#